data_AF-A0A2H9THA0-F1
#
_entry.id   AF-A0A2H9THA0-F1
#
_cell.length_a   1.000
_cell.length_b   1.000
_cell.length_c   1.000
_cell.angle_alpha   90.00
_cell.angle_beta   90.00
_cell.angle_gamma   90.00
#
_symmetry.space_group_name_H-M   'P 1'
#
loop_
_entity.id
_entity.type
_entity.pdbx_description
1 polymer ?
#
loop_
_entity_poly.entity_id
_entity_poly.type
_entity_poly.pdbx_seq_one_letter_code
_entity_poly.pdbx_strand_id
1 'polypeptide(L)'
;MYPGPCNTVVSNCQDAAWRPSRWYFTVQHNRLDETKYSRLLQCPEPDQPRMLTETQLNDNYCDCPLSGYDEPGTSACSVGEFWCANVGHVGKFVKKTVVDDGHCDCCDGSDEPTGHCPNTCALEALSHETRRHNYDRMLATALGERRKLEKEAQRQQEATETRLAHLKTLLTYERELLKQADTMKTEGSDVYDTRELQERVSALEEMLLDPVELNEKFRNYCEKYAVGGDEEYEVTVENPIAEKEKSQLGLNGLGNFIDRLRKTATTTITKYLQSTATAIPTEPYSVVDATRQRIREYEQEEIRLNVRQNVIFKTTALMGLYGRCFSNTVGKHRYEHCPFHNVTSHVDGHTLVLGKWSGWRNDAMEYVGGTHCWQGPLRSSTIKLLCGPLNRIVSVSERAICEYTIKFETPAVCAKGGEGGEGDENGEGDEEQDDKERDNEEREEL
;
A
#
# COMPACT_ATOMS: atom_id res chain seq x y z
N MET A 1 -14.98 -38.93 -19.46
CA MET A 1 -14.62 -40.17 -18.74
C MET A 1 -14.62 -39.84 -17.25
N TYR A 2 -15.71 -40.19 -16.58
CA TYR A 2 -15.83 -40.11 -15.13
C TYR A 2 -15.20 -41.36 -14.49
N PRO A 3 -14.46 -41.27 -13.38
CA PRO A 3 -13.98 -42.44 -12.66
C PRO A 3 -15.11 -43.02 -11.79
N GLY A 4 -15.35 -44.33 -11.95
CA GLY A 4 -16.28 -45.11 -11.13
C GLY A 4 -15.68 -45.59 -9.80
N PRO A 5 -16.51 -46.15 -8.91
CA PRO A 5 -16.18 -46.39 -7.50
C PRO A 5 -15.64 -47.81 -7.25
N CYS A 6 -14.68 -47.93 -6.32
CA CYS A 6 -14.31 -49.22 -5.73
C CYS A 6 -14.97 -49.38 -4.35
N ASN A 7 -15.94 -50.31 -4.31
CA ASN A 7 -16.44 -50.94 -3.10
C ASN A 7 -15.43 -51.97 -2.58
N THR A 8 -15.05 -51.89 -1.30
CA THR A 8 -14.66 -53.07 -0.50
C THR A 8 -14.99 -52.82 0.98
N VAL A 9 -16.12 -53.40 1.38
CA VAL A 9 -16.43 -54.11 2.64
C VAL A 9 -15.76 -53.65 3.93
N VAL A 10 -16.61 -53.11 4.81
CA VAL A 10 -16.40 -52.92 6.26
C VAL A 10 -16.48 -54.27 6.97
N SER A 11 -15.44 -54.65 7.70
CA SER A 11 -15.56 -55.55 8.86
C SER A 11 -14.32 -55.43 9.76
N ASN A 12 -14.58 -55.20 11.05
CA ASN A 12 -13.66 -55.25 12.20
C ASN A 12 -12.91 -53.95 12.55
N CYS A 13 -13.62 -53.02 13.18
CA CYS A 13 -13.03 -52.05 14.09
C CYS A 13 -13.20 -52.53 15.54
N GLN A 14 -12.18 -53.19 16.07
CA GLN A 14 -11.89 -53.29 17.49
C GLN A 14 -10.37 -53.53 17.61
N ASP A 15 -9.72 -52.62 18.32
CA ASP A 15 -8.30 -52.64 18.71
C ASP A 15 -7.23 -52.39 17.62
N ALA A 16 -7.15 -51.14 17.17
CA ALA A 16 -5.93 -50.60 16.56
C ALA A 16 -5.46 -49.38 17.36
N ALA A 17 -4.41 -49.59 18.14
CA ALA A 17 -3.62 -48.55 18.79
C ALA A 17 -3.30 -47.42 17.81
N TRP A 18 -3.61 -46.19 18.23
CA TRP A 18 -3.16 -44.96 17.58
C TRP A 18 -1.63 -45.01 17.41
N ARG A 19 -1.17 -45.27 16.18
CA ARG A 19 0.20 -44.99 15.76
C ARG A 19 0.17 -43.67 15.00
N PRO A 20 0.58 -42.53 15.58
CA PRO A 20 0.68 -41.30 14.83
C PRO A 20 1.77 -41.45 13.76
N SER A 21 1.36 -41.10 12.55
CA SER A 21 2.14 -41.05 11.33
C SER A 21 3.45 -40.31 11.53
N ARG A 22 4.49 -40.84 10.88
CA ARG A 22 5.91 -40.45 10.81
C ARG A 22 6.21 -39.05 10.25
N TRP A 23 5.32 -38.08 10.47
CA TRP A 23 5.42 -36.68 10.04
C TRP A 23 5.50 -35.68 11.20
N TYR A 24 5.44 -36.16 12.45
CA TYR A 24 5.82 -35.40 13.63
C TYR A 24 7.33 -35.57 13.87
N PHE A 25 8.16 -34.69 13.32
CA PHE A 25 9.49 -34.31 13.83
C PHE A 25 10.14 -33.34 12.84
N THR A 26 9.58 -32.15 12.73
CA THR A 26 10.33 -30.95 12.32
C THR A 26 9.57 -29.73 12.85
N VAL A 27 9.36 -29.68 14.17
CA VAL A 27 9.57 -28.39 14.83
C VAL A 27 11.06 -28.16 14.60
N GLN A 28 11.41 -27.20 13.73
CA GLN A 28 12.78 -26.73 13.70
C GLN A 28 13.09 -26.39 15.15
N HIS A 29 13.92 -27.22 15.78
CA HIS A 29 14.65 -26.80 16.94
C HIS A 29 15.29 -25.49 16.48
N ASN A 30 14.73 -24.35 16.90
CA ASN A 30 15.56 -23.29 17.42
C ASN A 30 16.27 -23.94 18.60
N ARG A 31 17.25 -24.78 18.26
CA ARG A 31 18.50 -24.87 18.97
C ARG A 31 18.77 -23.40 19.22
N LEU A 32 18.76 -22.99 20.48
CA LEU A 32 19.87 -22.16 20.85
C LEU A 32 21.06 -22.81 20.17
N ASP A 33 21.67 -22.05 19.28
CA ASP A 33 22.97 -22.38 18.81
C ASP A 33 23.77 -22.55 20.13
N GLU A 34 23.87 -23.77 20.66
CA GLU A 34 24.68 -24.09 21.83
C GLU A 34 26.08 -23.55 21.55
N THR A 35 26.44 -23.54 20.26
CA THR A 35 27.52 -22.83 19.55
C THR A 35 27.66 -21.31 19.77
N LYS A 36 26.59 -20.54 20.01
CA LYS A 36 26.64 -19.08 20.24
C LYS A 36 27.09 -18.72 21.65
N TYR A 37 26.84 -19.57 22.66
CA TYR A 37 27.31 -19.39 24.04
C TYR A 37 28.48 -20.31 24.41
N SER A 38 28.66 -21.46 23.74
CA SER A 38 29.79 -22.38 23.98
C SER A 38 31.14 -21.88 23.45
N ARG A 39 31.19 -20.74 22.75
CA ARG A 39 32.42 -20.22 22.15
C ARG A 39 33.03 -19.02 22.87
N LEU A 40 32.37 -18.49 23.91
CA LEU A 40 32.89 -17.37 24.69
C LEU A 40 32.93 -17.75 26.17
N LEU A 41 34.00 -18.43 26.56
CA LEU A 41 34.38 -18.66 27.96
C LEU A 41 34.94 -17.37 28.58
N GLN A 42 34.22 -16.26 28.47
CA GLN A 42 34.68 -14.96 28.91
C GLN A 42 33.50 -14.08 29.34
N CYS A 43 33.56 -13.55 30.55
CA CYS A 43 32.60 -12.58 31.05
C CYS A 43 32.70 -11.28 30.21
N PRO A 44 31.58 -10.76 29.66
CA PRO A 44 31.56 -9.56 28.82
C PRO A 44 31.65 -8.27 29.67
N GLU A 45 32.70 -8.16 30.50
CA GLU A 45 32.94 -7.01 31.36
C GLU A 45 33.94 -6.02 30.70
N PRO A 46 33.64 -4.71 30.69
CA PRO A 46 34.40 -3.73 29.90
C PRO A 46 35.84 -3.48 30.39
N ASP A 47 36.13 -3.67 31.69
CA ASP A 47 37.41 -3.26 32.27
C ASP A 47 38.32 -4.43 32.70
N GLN A 48 37.79 -5.67 32.85
CA GLN A 48 38.59 -6.88 33.12
C GLN A 48 37.87 -8.14 32.60
N PRO A 49 38.25 -8.67 31.43
CA PRO A 49 37.65 -9.90 30.95
C PRO A 49 38.09 -11.09 31.81
N ARG A 50 37.16 -11.64 32.59
CA ARG A 50 37.36 -12.87 33.36
C ARG A 50 37.10 -14.07 32.44
N MET A 51 38.08 -14.95 32.31
CA MET A 51 37.94 -16.19 31.56
C MET A 51 37.24 -17.23 32.43
N LEU A 52 36.19 -17.85 31.90
CA LEU A 52 35.47 -18.95 32.52
C LEU A 52 36.08 -20.28 32.08
N THR A 53 35.87 -21.33 32.85
CA THR A 53 36.09 -22.72 32.44
C THR A 53 34.76 -23.39 32.18
N GLU A 54 34.73 -24.50 31.44
CA GLU A 54 33.48 -25.22 31.15
C GLU A 54 32.76 -25.67 32.43
N THR A 55 33.49 -25.91 33.51
CA THR A 55 32.95 -26.28 34.82
C THR A 55 32.33 -25.12 35.60
N GLN A 56 32.58 -23.88 35.18
CA GLN A 56 32.04 -22.65 35.79
C GLN A 56 30.80 -22.14 35.04
N LEU A 57 30.29 -22.92 34.09
CA LEU A 57 29.05 -22.61 33.40
C LEU A 57 27.93 -23.44 34.03
N ASN A 58 26.89 -22.77 34.51
CA ASN A 58 25.75 -23.41 35.18
C ASN A 58 26.13 -24.26 36.40
N ASP A 59 27.12 -23.82 37.19
CA ASP A 59 27.64 -24.55 38.37
C ASP A 59 27.01 -24.10 39.70
N ASN A 60 26.02 -23.22 39.60
CA ASN A 60 25.27 -22.63 40.70
C ASN A 60 26.15 -21.72 41.58
N TYR A 61 27.16 -21.09 40.97
CA TYR A 61 28.03 -20.10 41.58
C TYR A 61 28.27 -18.91 40.63
N CYS A 62 28.01 -17.70 41.10
CA CYS A 62 28.14 -16.50 40.28
C CYS A 62 29.60 -16.02 40.17
N ASP A 63 30.33 -16.53 39.18
CA ASP A 63 31.62 -16.05 38.69
C ASP A 63 31.50 -14.76 37.85
N CYS A 64 30.35 -14.56 37.22
CA CYS A 64 29.82 -13.41 36.45
C CYS A 64 29.11 -12.26 37.17
N PRO A 65 29.58 -11.62 38.26
CA PRO A 65 28.71 -10.79 39.10
C PRO A 65 28.10 -9.55 38.41
N LEU A 66 28.69 -9.04 37.32
CA LEU A 66 28.17 -7.88 36.60
C LEU A 66 27.23 -8.25 35.44
N SER A 67 27.42 -9.41 34.81
CA SER A 67 26.69 -9.82 33.60
C SER A 67 25.80 -11.06 33.79
N GLY A 68 26.07 -11.91 34.78
CA GLY A 68 25.41 -13.19 35.03
C GLY A 68 25.52 -14.21 33.89
N TYR A 69 26.56 -14.07 33.06
CA TYR A 69 26.72 -14.78 31.78
C TYR A 69 27.07 -16.26 31.95
N ASP A 70 27.70 -16.58 33.07
CA ASP A 70 28.12 -17.89 33.53
C ASP A 70 26.96 -18.77 34.01
N GLU A 71 25.81 -18.18 34.34
CA GLU A 71 24.72 -18.90 34.96
C GLU A 71 23.39 -18.85 34.18
N PRO A 72 23.35 -19.00 32.83
CA PRO A 72 22.10 -18.92 32.09
C PRO A 72 21.10 -20.03 32.48
N GLY A 73 21.52 -21.12 33.10
CA GLY A 73 20.68 -22.25 33.51
C GLY A 73 20.46 -22.38 35.02
N THR A 74 20.92 -21.41 35.84
CA THR A 74 20.68 -21.41 37.30
C THR A 74 20.34 -20.01 37.83
N SER A 75 19.76 -19.95 39.04
CA SER A 75 19.43 -18.68 39.72
C SER A 75 20.60 -18.08 40.54
N ALA A 76 21.83 -18.57 40.39
CA ALA A 76 22.95 -18.19 41.26
C ALA A 76 23.41 -16.72 41.17
N CYS A 77 23.11 -16.03 40.06
CA CYS A 77 23.41 -14.59 39.90
C CYS A 77 22.16 -13.73 40.10
N SER A 78 22.30 -12.56 40.73
CA SER A 78 21.21 -11.59 40.90
C SER A 78 20.97 -10.70 39.67
N VAL A 79 21.82 -10.81 38.66
CA VAL A 79 21.77 -10.03 37.41
C VAL A 79 21.94 -10.97 36.21
N GLY A 80 21.49 -10.53 35.04
CA GLY A 80 21.56 -11.31 33.81
C GLY A 80 20.23 -11.96 33.43
N GLU A 81 20.29 -12.95 32.54
CA GLU A 81 19.14 -13.65 32.00
C GLU A 81 19.22 -15.15 32.35
N PHE A 82 18.06 -15.76 32.56
CA PHE A 82 17.87 -17.19 32.75
C PHE A 82 17.19 -17.79 31.53
N TRP A 83 17.63 -18.96 31.10
CA TRP A 83 17.17 -19.66 29.91
C TRP A 83 16.12 -20.70 30.27
N CYS A 84 14.88 -20.42 29.90
CA CYS A 84 13.82 -21.41 29.88
C CYS A 84 14.00 -22.30 28.64
N ALA A 85 14.29 -23.59 28.83
CA ALA A 85 14.40 -24.52 27.72
C ALA A 85 13.05 -24.72 27.00
N ASN A 86 11.95 -24.62 27.75
CA ASN A 86 10.58 -24.73 27.26
C ASN A 86 10.38 -25.97 26.38
N VAL A 87 10.77 -27.14 26.88
CA VAL A 87 10.74 -28.38 26.07
C VAL A 87 9.33 -28.63 25.53
N GLY A 88 9.20 -28.62 24.19
CA GLY A 88 7.91 -28.71 23.50
C GLY A 88 7.36 -27.38 22.97
N HIS A 89 7.97 -26.25 23.33
CA HIS A 89 7.74 -24.91 22.81
C HIS A 89 9.07 -24.21 22.43
N VAL A 90 9.02 -22.90 22.14
CA VAL A 90 10.20 -22.08 21.83
C VAL A 90 10.84 -21.64 23.14
N GLY A 91 12.12 -21.96 23.32
CA GLY A 91 12.88 -21.50 24.48
C GLY A 91 13.04 -19.98 24.50
N LYS A 92 13.07 -19.40 25.71
CA LYS A 92 13.14 -17.95 25.92
C LYS A 92 14.06 -17.59 27.07
N PHE A 93 14.57 -16.37 27.03
CA PHE A 93 15.27 -15.77 28.17
C PHE A 93 14.29 -14.99 29.02
N VAL A 94 14.40 -15.14 30.33
CA VAL A 94 13.70 -14.34 31.34
C VAL A 94 14.74 -13.62 32.20
N LYS A 95 14.36 -12.53 32.85
CA LYS A 95 15.29 -11.83 33.74
C LYS A 95 15.53 -12.66 34.99
N LYS A 96 16.75 -12.67 35.53
CA LYS A 96 17.01 -13.38 36.79
C LYS A 96 16.25 -12.83 38.01
N THR A 97 15.73 -11.62 37.91
CA THR A 97 14.87 -11.03 38.95
C THR A 97 13.49 -11.70 39.06
N VAL A 98 13.09 -12.46 38.03
CA VAL A 98 11.81 -13.18 37.97
C VAL A 98 12.01 -14.70 38.04
N VAL A 99 13.13 -15.14 38.59
CA VAL A 99 13.41 -16.56 38.85
C VAL A 99 13.32 -16.76 40.36
N ASP A 100 12.64 -17.82 40.79
CA ASP A 100 12.30 -18.09 42.19
C ASP A 100 11.54 -16.92 42.85
N ASP A 101 10.71 -16.18 42.10
CA ASP A 101 9.90 -15.04 42.57
C ASP A 101 8.45 -15.43 42.93
N GLY A 102 8.08 -16.67 42.68
CA GLY A 102 6.76 -17.26 42.93
C GLY A 102 5.78 -17.11 41.77
N HIS A 103 6.18 -16.55 40.63
CA HIS A 103 5.42 -16.51 39.38
C HIS A 103 5.92 -17.57 38.39
N CYS A 104 5.09 -17.96 37.43
CA CYS A 104 5.47 -18.96 36.42
C CYS A 104 5.74 -18.26 35.08
N ASP A 105 6.98 -17.82 34.88
CA ASP A 105 7.46 -17.21 33.66
C ASP A 105 7.90 -18.23 32.62
N CYS A 106 8.52 -19.35 33.00
CA CYS A 106 8.83 -20.42 32.05
C CYS A 106 7.63 -21.36 31.87
N CYS A 107 7.30 -21.73 30.62
CA CYS A 107 6.19 -22.66 30.39
C CYS A 107 6.50 -24.07 30.87
N ASP A 108 7.78 -24.42 31.04
CA ASP A 108 8.20 -25.71 31.59
C ASP A 108 8.32 -25.68 33.12
N GLY A 109 8.13 -24.51 33.74
CA GLY A 109 8.26 -24.28 35.18
C GLY A 109 9.69 -24.35 35.71
N SER A 110 10.70 -24.19 34.83
CA SER A 110 12.12 -24.29 35.19
C SER A 110 12.65 -23.09 35.99
N ASP A 111 11.90 -22.01 36.02
CA ASP A 111 12.15 -20.79 36.79
C ASP A 111 11.81 -20.91 38.28
N GLU A 112 11.07 -21.94 38.68
CA GLU A 112 10.56 -22.08 40.05
C GLU A 112 10.90 -23.44 40.67
N PRO A 113 10.83 -23.56 42.01
CA PRO A 113 11.08 -24.82 42.68
C PRO A 113 10.15 -25.94 42.18
N THR A 114 10.67 -27.17 42.18
CA THR A 114 9.97 -28.33 41.64
C THR A 114 8.56 -28.48 42.24
N GLY A 115 7.54 -28.44 41.38
CA GLY A 115 6.13 -28.62 41.77
C GLY A 115 5.35 -27.33 41.99
N HIS A 116 5.98 -26.15 41.89
CA HIS A 116 5.31 -24.85 41.96
C HIS A 116 4.56 -24.53 40.65
N CYS A 117 5.22 -24.71 39.51
CA CYS A 117 4.65 -24.40 38.19
C CYS A 117 4.24 -25.65 37.40
N PRO A 118 3.02 -25.69 36.82
CA PRO A 118 2.62 -26.74 35.88
C PRO A 118 3.25 -26.51 34.51
N ASN A 119 3.60 -27.59 33.79
CA ASN A 119 4.12 -27.47 32.43
C ASN A 119 2.99 -27.14 31.43
N THR A 120 3.04 -25.94 30.85
CA THR A 120 2.09 -25.41 29.86
C THR A 120 2.66 -25.40 28.43
N CYS A 121 3.91 -25.83 28.22
CA CYS A 121 4.59 -25.67 26.93
C CYS A 121 3.85 -26.29 25.74
N ALA A 122 3.19 -27.44 25.91
CA ALA A 122 2.42 -28.06 24.83
C ALA A 122 1.23 -27.19 24.40
N LEU A 123 0.57 -26.51 25.35
CA LEU A 123 -0.55 -25.61 25.08
C LEU A 123 -0.07 -24.31 24.42
N GLU A 124 1.02 -23.74 24.93
CA GLU A 124 1.62 -22.54 24.36
C GLU A 124 2.14 -22.76 22.94
N ALA A 125 2.73 -23.93 22.66
CA ALA A 125 3.15 -24.31 21.32
C ALA A 125 1.98 -24.36 20.34
N LEU A 126 0.84 -24.94 20.74
CA LEU A 126 -0.38 -24.98 19.92
C LEU A 126 -0.93 -23.56 19.66
N SER A 127 -0.96 -22.71 20.69
CA SER A 127 -1.40 -21.32 20.59
C SER A 127 -0.49 -20.50 19.69
N HIS A 128 0.83 -20.67 19.81
CA HIS A 128 1.83 -20.04 18.96
C HIS A 128 1.70 -20.49 17.50
N GLU A 129 1.53 -21.79 17.24
CA GLU A 129 1.31 -22.31 15.88
C GLU A 129 0.02 -21.74 15.27
N THR A 130 -1.05 -21.65 16.05
CA THR A 130 -2.33 -21.06 15.62
C THR A 130 -2.17 -19.57 15.30
N ARG A 131 -1.49 -18.80 16.16
CA ARG A 131 -1.18 -17.38 15.92
C ARG A 131 -0.35 -17.21 14.66
N ARG A 132 0.70 -18.02 14.47
CA ARG A 132 1.55 -17.99 13.27
C ARG A 132 0.75 -18.29 12.00
N HIS A 133 -0.06 -19.36 12.00
CA HIS A 133 -0.89 -19.70 10.84
C HIS A 133 -1.91 -18.61 10.51
N ASN A 134 -2.52 -17.99 11.53
CA ASN A 134 -3.43 -16.86 11.33
C ASN A 134 -2.71 -15.63 10.75
N TYR A 135 -1.50 -15.34 11.24
CA TYR A 135 -0.65 -14.27 10.74
C TYR A 135 -0.23 -14.52 9.28
N ASP A 136 0.25 -15.72 8.95
CA ASP A 136 0.63 -16.11 7.59
C ASP A 136 -0.53 -15.97 6.62
N ARG A 137 -1.73 -16.40 7.02
CA ARG A 137 -2.95 -16.22 6.22
C ARG A 137 -3.29 -14.75 6.03
N MET A 138 -3.23 -13.95 7.10
CA MET A 138 -3.47 -12.50 7.03
C MET A 138 -2.46 -11.83 6.10
N LEU A 139 -1.18 -12.18 6.20
CA LEU A 139 -0.10 -11.62 5.41
C LEU A 139 -0.24 -12.01 3.94
N ALA A 140 -0.62 -13.25 3.64
CA ALA A 140 -0.92 -13.68 2.28
C ALA A 140 -2.05 -12.85 1.66
N THR A 141 -3.13 -12.60 2.40
CA THR A 141 -4.23 -11.71 1.95
C THR A 141 -3.74 -10.29 1.74
N ALA A 142 -3.02 -9.72 2.71
CA ALA A 142 -2.53 -8.35 2.64
C ALA A 142 -1.55 -8.13 1.48
N LEU A 143 -0.63 -9.08 1.23
CA LEU A 143 0.25 -9.03 0.07
C LEU A 143 -0.50 -9.17 -1.26
N GLY A 144 -1.62 -9.91 -1.27
CA GLY A 144 -2.54 -9.94 -2.40
C GLY A 144 -3.16 -8.57 -2.69
N GLU A 145 -3.68 -7.90 -1.67
CA GLU A 145 -4.23 -6.54 -1.79
C GLU A 145 -3.17 -5.49 -2.14
N ARG A 146 -1.96 -5.63 -1.58
CA ARG A 146 -0.81 -4.76 -1.91
C ARG A 146 -0.51 -4.78 -3.40
N ARG A 147 -0.47 -5.95 -4.01
CA ARG A 147 -0.24 -6.09 -5.47
C ARG A 147 -1.32 -5.41 -6.30
N LYS A 148 -2.57 -5.40 -5.82
CA LYS A 148 -3.66 -4.67 -6.49
C LYS A 148 -3.45 -3.17 -6.41
N LEU A 149 -3.05 -2.65 -5.24
CA LEU A 149 -2.70 -1.24 -5.07
C LEU A 149 -1.54 -0.83 -5.98
N GLU A 150 -0.49 -1.65 -6.05
CA GLU A 150 0.68 -1.39 -6.91
C GLU A 150 0.30 -1.33 -8.40
N LYS A 151 -0.48 -2.30 -8.89
CA LYS A 151 -0.94 -2.32 -10.30
C LYS A 151 -1.81 -1.11 -10.64
N GLU A 152 -2.71 -0.74 -9.74
CA GLU A 152 -3.57 0.42 -9.94
C GLU A 152 -2.76 1.73 -9.92
N ALA A 153 -1.80 1.85 -9.01
CA ALA A 153 -0.90 2.99 -8.94
C ALA A 153 -0.10 3.16 -10.22
N GLN A 154 0.46 2.06 -10.76
CA GLN A 154 1.21 2.06 -12.03
C GLN A 154 0.35 2.54 -13.19
N ARG A 155 -0.87 1.99 -13.35
CA ARG A 155 -1.81 2.43 -14.40
C ARG A 155 -2.13 3.92 -14.30
N GLN A 156 -2.39 4.41 -13.09
CA GLN A 156 -2.67 5.83 -12.88
C GLN A 156 -1.45 6.71 -13.16
N GLN A 157 -0.26 6.24 -12.81
CA GLN A 157 0.99 6.94 -13.10
C GLN A 157 1.23 7.04 -14.61
N GLU A 158 1.16 5.93 -15.33
CA GLU A 158 1.29 5.88 -16.80
C GLU A 158 0.25 6.76 -17.50
N ALA A 159 -1.01 6.72 -17.05
CA ALA A 159 -2.07 7.58 -17.58
C ALA A 159 -1.80 9.08 -17.30
N THR A 160 -1.27 9.40 -16.12
CA THR A 160 -0.90 10.77 -15.75
C THR A 160 0.27 11.27 -16.59
N GLU A 161 1.30 10.43 -16.79
CA GLU A 161 2.46 10.75 -17.62
C GLU A 161 2.07 10.96 -19.08
N THR A 162 1.20 10.08 -19.61
CA THR A 162 0.64 10.20 -20.97
C THR A 162 -0.15 11.51 -21.12
N ARG A 163 -1.03 11.81 -20.16
CA ARG A 163 -1.83 13.06 -20.16
C ARG A 163 -0.94 14.29 -20.06
N LEU A 164 0.11 14.27 -19.23
CA LEU A 164 1.09 15.35 -19.12
C LEU A 164 1.86 15.56 -20.43
N ALA A 165 2.29 14.48 -21.09
CA ALA A 165 2.96 14.58 -22.39
C ALA A 165 2.04 15.18 -23.47
N HIS A 166 0.77 14.76 -23.49
CA HIS A 166 -0.24 15.32 -24.40
C HIS A 166 -0.50 16.81 -24.12
N LEU A 167 -0.72 17.18 -22.85
CA LEU A 167 -0.91 18.59 -22.45
C LEU A 167 0.28 19.47 -22.82
N LYS A 168 1.51 19.01 -22.63
CA LYS A 168 2.72 19.73 -23.04
C LYS A 168 2.75 19.96 -24.55
N THR A 169 2.37 18.95 -25.33
CA THR A 169 2.28 19.06 -26.80
C THR A 169 1.24 20.11 -27.20
N LEU A 170 0.03 20.05 -26.63
CA LEU A 170 -1.02 21.05 -26.87
C LEU A 170 -0.56 22.47 -26.50
N LEU A 171 0.09 22.64 -25.34
CA LEU A 171 0.64 23.92 -24.90
C LEU A 171 1.68 24.47 -25.87
N THR A 172 2.60 23.63 -26.37
CA THR A 172 3.59 24.07 -27.36
C THR A 172 2.94 24.55 -28.65
N TYR A 173 1.91 23.83 -29.11
CA TYR A 173 1.18 24.16 -30.32
C TYR A 173 0.40 25.47 -30.19
N GLU A 174 -0.42 25.62 -29.14
CA GLU A 174 -1.22 26.82 -28.90
C GLU A 174 -0.34 28.07 -28.71
N ARG A 175 0.80 27.93 -28.02
CA ARG A 175 1.79 29.01 -27.88
C ARG A 175 2.37 29.42 -29.23
N GLU A 176 2.61 28.48 -30.14
CA GLU A 176 3.15 28.78 -31.46
C GLU A 176 2.12 29.48 -32.36
N LEU A 177 0.86 29.04 -32.33
CA LEU A 177 -0.25 29.74 -33.01
C LEU A 177 -0.36 31.20 -32.54
N LEU A 178 -0.23 31.42 -31.23
CA LEU A 178 -0.31 32.75 -30.66
C LEU A 178 0.86 33.65 -31.11
N LYS A 179 2.09 33.11 -31.18
CA LYS A 179 3.24 33.84 -31.74
C LYS A 179 3.04 34.20 -33.20
N GLN A 180 2.51 33.28 -34.01
CA GLN A 180 2.20 33.55 -35.42
C GLN A 180 1.15 34.64 -35.55
N ALA A 181 0.08 34.60 -34.75
CA ALA A 181 -0.93 35.66 -34.72
C ALA A 181 -0.37 37.02 -34.31
N ASP A 182 0.54 37.06 -33.32
CA ASP A 182 1.15 38.31 -32.84
C ASP A 182 2.18 38.87 -33.84
N THR A 183 2.99 38.03 -34.50
CA THR A 183 3.91 38.46 -35.56
C THR A 183 3.16 39.02 -36.77
N MET A 184 2.07 38.37 -37.18
CA MET A 184 1.19 38.87 -38.25
C MET A 184 0.52 40.20 -37.92
N LYS A 185 0.23 40.49 -36.63
CA LYS A 185 -0.24 41.81 -36.19
C LYS A 185 0.84 42.90 -36.30
N THR A 186 2.09 42.56 -36.02
CA THR A 186 3.20 43.52 -36.08
C THR A 186 3.63 43.87 -37.51
N GLU A 187 3.35 43.00 -38.48
CA GLU A 187 3.69 43.22 -39.90
C GLU A 187 2.66 44.07 -40.67
N GLY A 188 1.57 44.50 -40.02
CA GLY A 188 0.65 45.51 -40.59
C GLY A 188 -0.12 45.06 -41.82
N SER A 189 -0.38 43.76 -41.98
CA SER A 189 -1.23 43.26 -43.07
C SER A 189 -2.71 43.40 -42.70
N ASP A 190 -3.32 44.50 -43.12
CA ASP A 190 -4.77 44.64 -43.14
C ASP A 190 -5.38 43.55 -44.04
N VAL A 191 -6.30 42.77 -43.45
CA VAL A 191 -7.18 41.77 -44.08
C VAL A 191 -6.50 40.48 -44.57
N TYR A 192 -6.61 39.40 -43.81
CA TYR A 192 -6.51 38.03 -44.34
C TYR A 192 -7.76 37.21 -44.03
N ASP A 193 -8.23 36.51 -45.06
CA ASP A 193 -9.43 35.68 -45.16
C ASP A 193 -9.45 34.64 -44.03
N THR A 194 -10.39 34.79 -43.10
CA THR A 194 -10.67 33.86 -41.99
C THR A 194 -10.79 32.40 -42.45
N ARG A 195 -11.10 32.18 -43.74
CA ARG A 195 -11.16 30.86 -44.38
C ARG A 195 -9.82 30.13 -44.47
N GLU A 196 -8.70 30.81 -44.76
CA GLU A 196 -7.38 30.16 -44.87
C GLU A 196 -6.84 29.76 -43.48
N LEU A 197 -7.11 30.58 -42.46
CA LEU A 197 -6.80 30.25 -41.08
C LEU A 197 -7.68 29.11 -40.57
N GLN A 198 -8.97 29.09 -40.91
CA GLN A 198 -9.88 27.98 -40.57
C GLN A 198 -9.53 26.67 -41.28
N GLU A 199 -9.15 26.71 -42.56
CA GLU A 199 -8.71 25.50 -43.28
C GLU A 199 -7.42 24.93 -42.69
N ARG A 200 -6.48 25.78 -42.23
CA ARG A 200 -5.27 25.34 -41.53
C ARG A 200 -5.56 24.78 -40.14
N VAL A 201 -6.44 25.43 -39.37
CA VAL A 201 -6.85 24.94 -38.04
C VAL A 201 -7.61 23.62 -38.15
N SER A 202 -8.55 23.48 -39.09
CA SER A 202 -9.28 22.23 -39.32
C SER A 202 -8.38 21.10 -39.86
N ALA A 203 -7.40 21.40 -40.72
CA ALA A 203 -6.42 20.41 -41.16
C ALA A 203 -5.50 19.94 -40.01
N LEU A 204 -5.21 20.82 -39.04
CA LEU A 204 -4.41 20.50 -37.86
C LEU A 204 -5.21 19.75 -36.78
N GLU A 205 -6.50 20.06 -36.61
CA GLU A 205 -7.43 19.28 -35.79
C GLU A 205 -7.59 17.83 -36.31
N GLU A 206 -7.58 17.65 -37.64
CA GLU A 206 -7.62 16.33 -38.27
C GLU A 206 -6.30 15.54 -38.09
N MET A 207 -5.17 16.22 -37.92
CA MET A 207 -3.86 15.61 -37.61
C MET A 207 -3.66 15.29 -36.12
N LEU A 208 -4.47 15.86 -35.22
CA LEU A 208 -4.38 15.72 -33.76
C LEU A 208 -5.33 14.66 -33.17
N LEU A 209 -6.06 13.92 -34.01
CA LEU A 209 -6.78 12.72 -33.58
C LEU A 209 -5.78 11.63 -33.20
N ASP A 210 -5.71 11.37 -31.89
CA ASP A 210 -4.96 10.26 -31.30
C ASP A 210 -5.24 8.96 -32.08
N PRO A 211 -4.22 8.27 -32.63
CA PRO A 211 -4.39 6.96 -33.26
C PRO A 211 -5.14 5.98 -32.35
N VAL A 212 -5.06 6.14 -31.03
CA VAL A 212 -5.73 5.33 -30.01
C VAL A 212 -7.24 5.61 -29.95
N GLU A 213 -7.66 6.88 -30.01
CA GLU A 213 -9.08 7.26 -29.95
C GLU A 213 -9.82 6.94 -31.25
N LEU A 214 -9.11 6.99 -32.38
CA LEU A 214 -9.60 6.51 -33.66
C LEU A 214 -9.81 4.99 -33.64
N ASN A 215 -8.89 4.24 -33.00
CA ASN A 215 -8.98 2.79 -32.89
C ASN A 215 -10.15 2.33 -32.01
N GLU A 216 -10.47 3.06 -30.95
CA GLU A 216 -11.56 2.71 -30.04
C GLU A 216 -12.94 2.96 -30.66
N LYS A 217 -13.10 4.08 -31.37
CA LYS A 217 -14.33 4.36 -32.14
C LYS A 217 -14.47 3.43 -33.34
N PHE A 218 -13.36 3.04 -33.98
CA PHE A 218 -13.35 2.05 -35.05
C PHE A 218 -13.75 0.66 -34.55
N ARG A 219 -13.27 0.24 -33.37
CA ARG A 219 -13.64 -1.02 -32.72
C ARG A 219 -15.14 -1.07 -32.37
N ASN A 220 -15.66 -0.02 -31.74
CA ASN A 220 -17.08 0.08 -31.39
C ASN A 220 -18.00 0.15 -32.62
N TYR A 221 -17.52 0.70 -33.74
CA TYR A 221 -18.22 0.69 -35.02
C TYR A 221 -18.21 -0.70 -35.66
N CYS A 222 -17.06 -1.40 -35.66
CA CYS A 222 -16.95 -2.78 -36.14
C CYS A 222 -17.82 -3.75 -35.33
N GLU A 223 -17.89 -3.61 -34.00
CA GLU A 223 -18.78 -4.43 -33.14
C GLU A 223 -20.27 -4.19 -33.42
N LYS A 224 -20.66 -2.94 -33.73
CA LYS A 224 -22.06 -2.58 -34.00
C LYS A 224 -22.60 -3.11 -35.34
N TYR A 225 -21.72 -3.40 -36.30
CA TYR A 225 -22.07 -3.79 -37.67
C TYR A 225 -21.51 -5.14 -38.11
N ALA A 226 -20.88 -5.90 -37.22
CA ALA A 226 -20.50 -7.28 -37.47
C ALA A 226 -21.78 -8.13 -37.63
N VAL A 227 -22.15 -8.40 -38.88
CA VAL A 227 -23.08 -9.49 -39.23
C VAL A 227 -22.33 -10.79 -38.97
N GLY A 228 -22.93 -11.63 -38.13
CA GLY A 228 -22.34 -12.84 -37.57
C GLY A 228 -21.52 -13.70 -38.54
N GLY A 229 -20.33 -14.01 -38.07
CA GLY A 229 -19.48 -15.09 -38.54
C GLY A 229 -18.50 -15.36 -37.41
N ASP A 230 -18.74 -16.43 -36.67
CA ASP A 230 -17.92 -16.85 -35.54
C ASP A 230 -16.51 -17.18 -36.04
N GLU A 231 -15.53 -16.32 -35.77
CA GLU A 231 -14.12 -16.69 -35.64
C GLU A 231 -13.35 -15.55 -34.95
N GLU A 232 -12.83 -15.87 -33.76
CA GLU A 232 -12.04 -15.01 -32.89
C GLU A 232 -10.68 -14.74 -33.55
N TYR A 233 -10.33 -13.47 -33.82
CA TYR A 233 -8.99 -13.09 -34.27
C TYR A 233 -8.38 -12.05 -33.35
N GLU A 234 -7.35 -12.47 -32.63
CA GLU A 234 -6.42 -11.67 -31.84
C GLU A 234 -5.51 -10.88 -32.80
N VAL A 235 -5.57 -9.54 -32.76
CA VAL A 235 -4.70 -8.68 -33.58
C VAL A 235 -3.43 -8.39 -32.79
N THR A 236 -2.36 -9.13 -33.08
CA THR A 236 -0.99 -8.74 -32.71
C THR A 236 -0.39 -7.90 -33.84
N VAL A 237 0.09 -6.70 -33.49
CA VAL A 237 0.72 -5.77 -34.43
C VAL A 237 2.22 -6.03 -34.45
N GLU A 238 2.71 -6.77 -35.45
CA GLU A 238 4.09 -6.67 -35.89
C GLU A 238 4.13 -6.56 -37.42
N ASN A 239 4.69 -5.47 -37.92
CA ASN A 239 4.99 -5.24 -39.32
C ASN A 239 6.49 -5.53 -39.50
N PRO A 240 6.90 -6.49 -40.34
CA PRO A 240 7.27 -6.10 -41.70
C PRO A 240 6.89 -7.13 -42.77
N ILE A 241 6.55 -6.58 -43.94
CA ILE A 241 6.13 -7.24 -45.17
C ILE A 241 7.14 -8.30 -45.67
N ALA A 242 6.63 -9.49 -46.02
CA ALA A 242 7.26 -10.46 -46.92
C ALA A 242 6.28 -10.91 -48.03
N GLU A 243 6.16 -10.06 -49.05
CA GLU A 243 6.15 -10.35 -50.50
C GLU A 243 5.39 -11.50 -51.19
N LYS A 244 4.51 -12.32 -50.56
CA LYS A 244 3.96 -13.48 -51.29
C LYS A 244 2.46 -13.66 -51.51
N GLU A 245 1.59 -12.73 -51.13
CA GLU A 245 0.15 -12.84 -51.46
C GLU A 245 -0.44 -11.58 -52.06
N LYS A 246 0.27 -11.05 -53.06
CA LYS A 246 -0.19 -9.95 -53.93
C LYS A 246 -1.26 -10.36 -54.96
N SER A 247 -1.85 -11.57 -54.92
CA SER A 247 -2.52 -12.12 -56.11
C SER A 247 -4.03 -12.38 -56.07
N GLN A 248 -4.80 -12.16 -55.01
CA GLN A 248 -6.25 -12.52 -55.06
C GLN A 248 -7.29 -11.57 -54.46
N LEU A 249 -6.98 -10.30 -54.19
CA LEU A 249 -8.00 -9.24 -54.09
C LEU A 249 -7.44 -7.97 -54.74
N GLY A 250 -8.05 -7.55 -55.87
CA GLY A 250 -7.53 -6.49 -56.71
C GLY A 250 -7.33 -5.18 -55.95
N LEU A 251 -6.12 -4.62 -56.02
CA LEU A 251 -5.71 -3.35 -55.41
C LEU A 251 -6.62 -2.15 -55.75
N ASN A 252 -7.47 -2.26 -56.77
CA ASN A 252 -8.44 -1.22 -57.13
C ASN A 252 -9.70 -1.24 -56.23
N GLY A 253 -10.01 -2.36 -55.56
CA GLY A 253 -11.17 -2.50 -54.68
C GLY A 253 -10.95 -1.90 -53.29
N LEU A 254 -9.75 -2.10 -52.72
CA LEU A 254 -9.39 -1.57 -51.41
C LEU A 254 -9.25 -0.04 -51.45
N GLY A 255 -8.69 0.52 -52.53
CA GLY A 255 -8.63 1.97 -52.74
C GLY A 255 -10.02 2.61 -52.83
N ASN A 256 -10.95 2.01 -53.59
CA ASN A 256 -12.33 2.49 -53.71
C ASN A 256 -13.16 2.31 -52.42
N PHE A 257 -12.75 1.41 -51.54
CA PHE A 257 -13.36 1.21 -50.24
C PHE A 257 -12.85 2.24 -49.22
N ILE A 258 -11.54 2.46 -49.15
CA ILE A 258 -10.90 3.50 -48.34
C ILE A 258 -11.38 4.89 -48.76
N ASP A 259 -11.56 5.17 -50.06
CA ASP A 259 -12.09 6.44 -50.53
C ASP A 259 -13.57 6.65 -50.18
N ARG A 260 -14.36 5.58 -50.11
CA ARG A 260 -15.75 5.66 -49.66
C ARG A 260 -15.84 5.89 -48.16
N LEU A 261 -14.99 5.23 -47.38
CA LEU A 261 -14.85 5.47 -45.94
C LEU A 261 -14.41 6.90 -45.65
N ARG A 262 -13.39 7.39 -46.36
CA ARG A 262 -12.93 8.78 -46.29
C ARG A 262 -14.08 9.74 -46.61
N LYS A 263 -14.74 9.60 -47.77
CA LYS A 263 -15.86 10.48 -48.15
C LYS A 263 -17.02 10.45 -47.15
N THR A 264 -17.32 9.31 -46.55
CA THR A 264 -18.42 9.18 -45.57
C THR A 264 -18.05 9.77 -44.21
N ALA A 265 -16.80 9.55 -43.76
CA ALA A 265 -16.26 10.19 -42.57
C ALA A 265 -16.21 11.70 -42.73
N THR A 266 -15.68 12.21 -43.86
CA THR A 266 -15.66 13.64 -44.16
C THR A 266 -17.08 14.20 -44.18
N THR A 267 -18.05 13.55 -44.84
CA THR A 267 -19.42 14.08 -44.91
C THR A 267 -20.13 14.12 -43.54
N THR A 268 -19.84 13.14 -42.68
CA THR A 268 -20.43 13.05 -41.33
C THR A 268 -19.78 14.05 -40.38
N ILE A 269 -18.46 14.21 -40.47
CA ILE A 269 -17.69 15.23 -39.74
C ILE A 269 -18.11 16.64 -40.20
N THR A 270 -18.25 16.88 -41.51
CA THR A 270 -18.72 18.17 -42.05
C THR A 270 -20.15 18.49 -41.58
N LYS A 271 -21.06 17.50 -41.54
CA LYS A 271 -22.41 17.71 -40.98
C LYS A 271 -22.40 17.95 -39.48
N TYR A 272 -21.52 17.28 -38.74
CA TYR A 272 -21.36 17.49 -37.31
C TYR A 272 -20.78 18.89 -37.02
N LEU A 273 -19.71 19.29 -37.71
CA LEU A 273 -19.11 20.63 -37.67
C LEU A 273 -20.10 21.72 -38.08
N GLN A 274 -20.94 21.48 -39.09
CA GLN A 274 -22.01 22.41 -39.49
C GLN A 274 -23.14 22.49 -38.45
N SER A 275 -23.40 21.41 -37.70
CA SER A 275 -24.41 21.40 -36.64
C SER A 275 -23.91 21.96 -35.30
N THR A 276 -22.59 21.98 -35.07
CA THR A 276 -21.93 22.61 -33.92
C THR A 276 -21.44 24.03 -34.21
N ALA A 277 -21.51 24.51 -35.45
CA ALA A 277 -21.22 25.88 -35.87
C ALA A 277 -22.29 26.91 -35.43
N THR A 278 -22.94 26.71 -34.29
CA THR A 278 -23.65 27.79 -33.60
C THR A 278 -22.64 28.67 -32.86
N ALA A 279 -22.49 29.90 -33.37
CA ALA A 279 -21.71 31.03 -32.82
C ALA A 279 -20.18 30.93 -32.89
N ILE A 280 -19.64 30.99 -34.11
CA ILE A 280 -18.26 31.45 -34.34
C ILE A 280 -18.29 32.99 -34.22
N PRO A 281 -17.55 33.61 -33.28
CA PRO A 281 -17.59 35.05 -33.10
C PRO A 281 -16.94 35.77 -34.29
N THR A 282 -17.57 36.84 -34.74
CA THR A 282 -17.34 37.51 -36.03
C THR A 282 -16.14 38.46 -36.09
N GLU A 283 -15.13 38.32 -35.22
CA GLU A 283 -13.93 39.17 -35.27
C GLU A 283 -12.63 38.42 -34.92
N PRO A 284 -11.51 38.70 -35.62
CA PRO A 284 -10.19 38.06 -35.41
C PRO A 284 -9.62 38.27 -33.99
N TYR A 285 -10.14 39.25 -33.24
CA TYR A 285 -9.80 39.44 -31.83
C TYR A 285 -10.30 38.29 -30.94
N SER A 286 -11.42 37.66 -31.29
CA SER A 286 -12.03 36.58 -30.49
C SER A 286 -11.25 35.27 -30.47
N VAL A 287 -10.55 34.93 -31.57
CA VAL A 287 -9.80 33.68 -31.72
C VAL A 287 -8.51 33.69 -30.90
N VAL A 288 -7.83 34.84 -30.86
CA VAL A 288 -6.61 35.02 -30.04
C VAL A 288 -6.94 34.95 -28.56
N ASP A 289 -8.03 35.58 -28.13
CA ASP A 289 -8.45 35.55 -26.73
C ASP A 289 -8.97 34.18 -26.30
N ALA A 290 -9.66 33.45 -27.18
CA ALA A 290 -10.01 32.04 -26.96
C ALA A 290 -8.77 31.15 -26.83
N THR A 291 -7.74 31.38 -27.65
CA THR A 291 -6.47 30.65 -27.60
C THR A 291 -5.71 30.91 -26.29
N ARG A 292 -5.66 32.18 -25.85
CA ARG A 292 -5.10 32.53 -24.53
C ARG A 292 -5.83 31.85 -23.38
N GLN A 293 -7.15 31.71 -23.48
CA GLN A 293 -7.93 31.01 -22.48
C GLN A 293 -7.59 29.52 -22.43
N ARG A 294 -7.52 28.83 -23.57
CA ARG A 294 -7.11 27.41 -23.63
C ARG A 294 -5.72 27.19 -23.04
N ILE A 295 -4.74 28.06 -23.36
CA ILE A 295 -3.40 27.98 -22.78
C ILE A 295 -3.48 28.05 -21.25
N ARG A 296 -4.23 29.00 -20.68
CA ARG A 296 -4.40 29.11 -19.22
C ARG A 296 -5.02 27.85 -18.61
N GLU A 297 -6.01 27.27 -19.28
CA GLU A 297 -6.67 26.04 -18.83
C GLU A 297 -5.69 24.85 -18.84
N TYR A 298 -4.91 24.69 -19.91
CA TYR A 298 -3.88 23.65 -20.00
C TYR A 298 -2.74 23.85 -18.98
N GLU A 299 -2.29 25.09 -18.75
CA GLU A 299 -1.29 25.41 -17.72
C GLU A 299 -1.80 25.07 -16.32
N GLN A 300 -3.06 25.40 -16.01
CA GLN A 300 -3.68 25.04 -14.73
C GLN A 300 -3.77 23.53 -14.55
N GLU A 301 -4.11 22.79 -15.61
CA GLU A 301 -4.18 21.34 -15.57
C GLU A 301 -2.79 20.70 -15.45
N GLU A 302 -1.76 21.23 -16.11
CA GLU A 302 -0.37 20.78 -15.95
C GLU A 302 0.08 20.95 -14.49
N ILE A 303 -0.17 22.12 -13.89
CA ILE A 303 0.13 22.38 -12.47
C ILE A 303 -0.58 21.35 -11.60
N ARG A 304 -1.86 21.09 -11.84
CA ARG A 304 -2.66 20.12 -11.08
C ARG A 304 -2.10 18.71 -11.15
N LEU A 305 -1.71 18.24 -12.33
CA LEU A 305 -1.14 16.90 -12.51
C LEU A 305 0.27 16.80 -11.94
N ASN A 306 1.06 17.88 -12.01
CA ASN A 306 2.42 17.92 -11.48
C ASN A 306 2.45 17.87 -9.95
N VAL A 307 1.42 18.36 -9.25
CA VAL A 307 1.30 18.21 -7.78
C VAL A 307 1.38 16.74 -7.37
N ARG A 308 0.69 15.83 -8.07
CA ARG A 308 0.73 14.40 -7.79
C ARG A 308 2.14 13.82 -7.97
N GLN A 309 2.85 14.24 -9.01
CA GLN A 309 4.20 13.77 -9.34
C GLN A 309 5.26 14.22 -8.31
N ASN A 310 5.03 15.34 -7.63
CA ASN A 310 5.95 15.87 -6.62
C ASN A 310 5.73 15.28 -5.21
N VAL A 311 4.74 14.40 -5.01
CA VAL A 311 4.52 13.75 -3.72
C VAL A 311 5.52 12.62 -3.54
N ILE A 312 6.21 12.63 -2.39
CA ILE A 312 7.11 11.54 -2.01
C ILE A 312 6.28 10.40 -1.41
N PHE A 313 6.03 9.33 -2.16
CA PHE A 313 5.18 8.21 -1.73
C PHE A 313 5.89 7.11 -0.94
N LYS A 314 7.22 7.05 -0.93
CA LYS A 314 8.08 5.93 -0.48
C LYS A 314 7.95 4.61 -1.24
N THR A 315 6.73 4.15 -1.55
CA THR A 315 6.51 2.91 -2.31
C THR A 315 5.38 3.07 -3.33
N THR A 316 5.40 2.26 -4.39
CA THR A 316 4.31 2.20 -5.38
C THR A 316 2.99 1.76 -4.74
N ALA A 317 3.02 0.89 -3.73
CA ALA A 317 1.83 0.47 -3.01
C ALA A 317 1.16 1.65 -2.26
N LEU A 318 1.97 2.51 -1.63
CA LEU A 318 1.48 3.72 -0.96
C LEU A 318 0.92 4.73 -1.95
N MET A 319 1.52 4.87 -3.14
CA MET A 319 0.95 5.67 -4.23
C MET A 319 -0.48 5.21 -4.59
N GLY A 320 -0.79 3.92 -4.47
CA GLY A 320 -2.13 3.38 -4.74
C GLY A 320 -3.23 3.87 -3.80
N LEU A 321 -2.87 4.51 -2.69
CA LEU A 321 -3.82 5.15 -1.76
C LEU A 321 -4.14 6.60 -2.14
N TYR A 322 -3.36 7.22 -3.02
CA TYR A 322 -3.53 8.62 -3.40
C TYR A 322 -4.91 8.88 -4.03
N GLY A 323 -5.56 9.95 -3.59
CA GLY A 323 -6.89 10.35 -4.09
C GLY A 323 -8.06 9.52 -3.54
N ARG A 324 -7.80 8.63 -2.56
CA ARG A 324 -8.83 7.87 -1.84
C ARG A 324 -8.92 8.36 -0.40
N CYS A 325 -10.09 8.23 0.19
CA CYS A 325 -10.35 8.59 1.59
C CYS A 325 -10.97 7.40 2.31
N PHE A 326 -10.50 7.15 3.53
CA PHE A 326 -10.90 6.02 4.36
C PHE A 326 -11.42 6.54 5.69
N SER A 327 -12.66 6.16 6.02
CA SER A 327 -13.30 6.62 7.25
C SER A 327 -13.59 5.50 8.20
N ASN A 328 -13.49 5.78 9.50
CA ASN A 328 -13.98 4.89 10.54
C ASN A 328 -14.50 5.69 11.74
N THR A 329 -15.44 5.13 12.49
CA THR A 329 -15.93 5.72 13.74
C THR A 329 -15.13 5.15 14.89
N VAL A 330 -14.47 6.02 15.66
CA VAL A 330 -13.69 5.65 16.84
C VAL A 330 -14.19 6.48 18.02
N GLY A 331 -14.71 5.81 19.05
CA GLY A 331 -15.44 6.48 20.11
C GLY A 331 -16.72 7.14 19.58
N LYS A 332 -16.88 8.45 19.82
CA LYS A 332 -18.06 9.23 19.42
C LYS A 332 -17.92 9.94 18.08
N HIS A 333 -16.73 9.92 17.47
CA HIS A 333 -16.42 10.73 16.29
C HIS A 333 -16.11 9.85 15.09
N ARG A 334 -16.55 10.29 13.91
CA ARG A 334 -16.14 9.70 12.62
C ARG A 334 -14.89 10.42 12.15
N TYR A 335 -13.82 9.67 11.96
CA TYR A 335 -12.57 10.18 11.40
C TYR A 335 -12.45 9.75 9.95
N GLU A 336 -11.80 10.57 9.13
CA GLU A 336 -11.51 10.28 7.74
C GLU A 336 -10.08 10.65 7.41
N HIS A 337 -9.36 9.71 6.82
CA HIS A 337 -7.98 9.87 6.40
C HIS A 337 -7.92 9.78 4.89
N CYS A 338 -7.46 10.85 4.24
CA CYS A 338 -7.13 10.87 2.83
C CYS A 338 -5.59 10.90 2.70
N PRO A 339 -4.93 9.75 2.49
CA PRO A 339 -3.48 9.67 2.35
C PRO A 339 -2.94 10.72 1.37
N PHE A 340 -1.88 11.43 1.79
CA PHE A 340 -1.24 12.52 1.02
C PHE A 340 -2.09 13.77 0.77
N HIS A 341 -3.26 13.89 1.41
CA HIS A 341 -4.11 15.07 1.31
C HIS A 341 -4.38 15.72 2.68
N ASN A 342 -5.29 15.17 3.47
CA ASN A 342 -5.66 15.68 4.78
C ASN A 342 -6.26 14.58 5.69
N VAL A 343 -6.42 14.92 6.96
CA VAL A 343 -7.14 14.13 7.96
C VAL A 343 -8.25 15.00 8.50
N THR A 344 -9.45 14.44 8.66
CA THR A 344 -10.62 15.14 9.19
C THR A 344 -11.31 14.35 10.29
N SER A 345 -11.98 15.07 11.18
CA SER A 345 -12.93 14.54 12.16
C SER A 345 -14.28 15.19 11.95
N HIS A 346 -15.34 14.40 12.04
CA HIS A 346 -16.72 14.87 11.95
C HIS A 346 -17.36 14.83 13.34
N VAL A 347 -17.71 16.01 13.85
CA VAL A 347 -18.27 16.23 15.18
C VAL A 347 -19.54 17.05 15.04
N ASP A 348 -20.68 16.50 15.43
CA ASP A 348 -21.98 17.21 15.47
C ASP A 348 -22.33 17.96 14.16
N GLY A 349 -22.05 17.33 13.01
CA GLY A 349 -22.29 17.92 11.68
C GLY A 349 -21.21 18.89 11.19
N HIS A 350 -20.23 19.24 12.03
CA HIS A 350 -19.06 20.02 11.65
C HIS A 350 -17.89 19.12 11.23
N THR A 351 -17.12 19.56 10.23
CA THR A 351 -15.89 18.89 9.81
C THR A 351 -14.69 19.70 10.28
N LEU A 352 -13.88 19.09 11.15
CA LEU A 352 -12.63 19.65 11.65
C LEU A 352 -11.47 19.03 10.87
N VAL A 353 -10.58 19.85 10.32
CA VAL A 353 -9.35 19.38 9.69
C VAL A 353 -8.32 19.14 10.78
N LEU A 354 -7.87 17.90 10.96
CA LEU A 354 -6.86 17.53 11.96
C LEU A 354 -5.43 17.69 11.45
N GLY A 355 -5.26 18.01 10.17
CA GLY A 355 -4.00 18.36 9.54
C GLY A 355 -4.04 18.14 8.02
N LYS A 356 -3.10 18.76 7.31
CA LYS A 356 -2.85 18.59 5.88
C LYS A 356 -1.50 17.94 5.68
N TRP A 357 -1.37 17.11 4.65
CA TRP A 357 -0.16 16.35 4.37
C TRP A 357 1.08 17.27 4.32
N SER A 358 2.07 16.94 5.16
CA SER A 358 3.31 17.72 5.30
C SER A 358 4.56 16.94 4.90
N GLY A 359 4.49 15.60 4.83
CA GLY A 359 5.63 14.75 4.51
C GLY A 359 5.78 13.59 5.49
N TRP A 360 6.97 12.99 5.47
CA TRP A 360 7.31 11.84 6.32
C TRP A 360 8.15 12.27 7.52
N ARG A 361 7.89 11.63 8.66
CA ARG A 361 8.81 11.62 9.82
C ARG A 361 9.10 10.17 10.15
N ASN A 362 10.31 9.71 9.86
CA ASN A 362 10.64 8.28 9.85
C ASN A 362 9.59 7.53 9.02
N ASP A 363 8.92 6.51 9.56
CA ASP A 363 7.87 5.74 8.90
C ASP A 363 6.44 6.22 9.15
N ALA A 364 6.29 7.36 9.82
CA ALA A 364 4.99 7.99 10.04
C ALA A 364 4.69 9.07 9.01
N MET A 365 3.39 9.22 8.68
CA MET A 365 2.88 10.30 7.84
C MET A 365 2.51 11.50 8.71
N GLU A 366 3.09 12.66 8.43
CA GLU A 366 2.85 13.89 9.18
C GLU A 366 1.81 14.79 8.50
N TYR A 367 0.88 15.28 9.29
CA TYR A 367 -0.17 16.20 8.87
C TYR A 367 -0.20 17.41 9.80
N VAL A 368 -0.06 18.62 9.25
CA VAL A 368 0.06 19.86 10.03
C VAL A 368 -0.88 20.94 9.49
N GLY A 369 -1.03 22.05 10.24
CA GLY A 369 -1.80 23.20 9.77
C GLY A 369 -3.30 22.92 9.60
N GLY A 370 -3.87 22.13 10.50
CA GLY A 370 -5.30 21.87 10.57
C GLY A 370 -6.12 23.06 11.10
N THR A 371 -7.39 22.81 11.41
CA THR A 371 -8.33 23.79 11.95
C THR A 371 -7.83 24.33 13.29
N HIS A 372 -8.00 25.64 13.50
CA HIS A 372 -7.65 26.33 14.74
C HIS A 372 -8.21 25.63 15.98
N CYS A 373 -7.34 25.39 16.95
CA CYS A 373 -7.67 24.83 18.26
C CYS A 373 -7.76 25.93 19.30
N TRP A 374 -8.80 25.92 20.13
CA TRP A 374 -8.88 26.85 21.25
C TRP A 374 -7.81 26.50 22.28
N GLN A 375 -6.97 27.48 22.66
CA GLN A 375 -5.86 27.31 23.62
C GLN A 375 -4.79 26.27 23.21
N GLY A 376 -4.75 25.86 21.95
CA GLY A 376 -3.80 24.89 21.42
C GLY A 376 -3.15 25.36 20.12
N PRO A 377 -2.17 24.60 19.62
CA PRO A 377 -1.62 24.84 18.29
C PRO A 377 -2.68 24.58 17.21
N LEU A 378 -2.37 24.93 15.96
CA LEU A 378 -3.15 24.40 14.84
C LEU A 378 -3.13 22.88 14.91
N ARG A 379 -4.29 22.24 14.72
CA ARG A 379 -4.39 20.78 14.82
C ARG A 379 -3.39 20.08 13.90
N SER A 380 -2.75 19.04 14.43
CA SER A 380 -1.82 18.19 13.70
C SER A 380 -2.08 16.71 13.99
N SER A 381 -1.74 15.86 13.03
CA SER A 381 -1.91 14.41 13.15
C SER A 381 -0.66 13.67 12.68
N THR A 382 -0.26 12.65 13.44
CA THR A 382 0.75 11.67 13.06
C THR A 382 0.06 10.34 12.75
N ILE A 383 0.18 9.84 11.52
CA ILE A 383 -0.37 8.54 11.14
C ILE A 383 0.72 7.48 11.19
N LYS A 384 0.54 6.49 12.08
CA LYS A 384 1.36 5.28 12.15
C LYS A 384 0.74 4.21 11.27
N LEU A 385 1.48 3.74 10.28
CA LEU A 385 1.02 2.72 9.34
C LEU A 385 1.25 1.32 9.93
N LEU A 386 0.22 0.49 9.93
CA LEU A 386 0.27 -0.90 10.37
C LEU A 386 0.02 -1.82 9.18
N CYS A 387 0.79 -2.90 9.09
CA CYS A 387 0.51 -3.94 8.11
C CYS A 387 -0.81 -4.65 8.45
N GLY A 388 -1.72 -4.72 7.48
CA GLY A 388 -2.93 -5.52 7.55
C GLY A 388 -3.64 -5.60 6.20
N PRO A 389 -4.67 -6.44 6.05
CA PRO A 389 -5.33 -6.66 4.77
C PRO A 389 -6.30 -5.54 4.38
N LEU A 390 -6.69 -4.66 5.31
CA LEU A 390 -7.68 -3.61 5.08
C LEU A 390 -7.03 -2.22 5.08
N ASN A 391 -7.67 -1.26 4.40
CA ASN A 391 -7.34 0.16 4.51
C ASN A 391 -8.32 0.83 5.48
N ARG A 392 -7.94 1.01 6.75
CA ARG A 392 -8.84 1.59 7.76
C ARG A 392 -8.09 2.23 8.93
N ILE A 393 -8.76 3.19 9.55
CA ILE A 393 -8.35 3.75 10.83
C ILE A 393 -8.64 2.70 11.92
N VAL A 394 -7.60 2.31 12.67
CA VAL A 394 -7.69 1.32 13.76
C VAL A 394 -7.94 2.02 15.09
N SER A 395 -7.18 3.07 15.39
CA SER A 395 -7.32 3.82 16.64
C SER A 395 -6.93 5.28 16.44
N VAL A 396 -7.49 6.15 17.29
CA VAL A 396 -7.16 7.58 17.36
C VAL A 396 -6.88 7.91 18.82
N SER A 397 -5.78 8.61 19.09
CA SER A 397 -5.39 9.05 20.42
C SER A 397 -4.96 10.51 20.38
N GLU A 398 -5.48 11.35 21.28
CA GLU A 398 -5.04 12.73 21.45
C GLU A 398 -4.03 12.76 22.59
N ARG A 399 -2.73 12.65 22.26
CA ARG A 399 -1.67 12.55 23.28
C ARG A 399 -1.35 13.91 23.92
N ALA A 400 -1.62 14.98 23.21
CA ALA A 400 -1.55 16.36 23.67
C ALA A 400 -2.67 17.16 23.01
N ILE A 401 -2.99 18.32 23.58
CA ILE A 401 -4.09 19.18 23.11
C ILE A 401 -3.94 19.43 21.60
N CYS A 402 -4.95 19.00 20.84
CA CYS A 402 -5.02 19.14 19.39
C CYS A 402 -3.89 18.47 18.59
N GLU A 403 -3.18 17.52 19.19
CA GLU A 403 -2.19 16.66 18.56
C GLU A 403 -2.64 15.19 18.59
N TYR A 404 -2.92 14.65 17.40
CA TYR A 404 -3.51 13.32 17.25
C TYR A 404 -2.46 12.31 16.77
N THR A 405 -2.45 11.12 17.36
CA THR A 405 -1.77 9.94 16.84
C THR A 405 -2.82 8.94 16.37
N ILE A 406 -2.78 8.58 15.09
CA ILE A 406 -3.74 7.67 14.46
C ILE A 406 -3.00 6.42 13.98
N LYS A 407 -3.48 5.23 14.36
CA LYS A 407 -2.99 3.96 13.78
C LYS A 407 -3.85 3.63 12.56
N PHE A 408 -3.23 3.47 11.40
CA PHE A 408 -3.90 3.18 10.13
C PHE A 408 -3.41 1.85 9.57
N GLU A 409 -4.33 0.89 9.46
CA GLU A 409 -4.07 -0.41 8.83
C GLU A 409 -4.05 -0.23 7.31
N THR A 410 -3.05 -0.79 6.64
CA THR A 410 -3.01 -0.84 5.18
C THR A 410 -2.13 -1.99 4.66
N PRO A 411 -2.54 -2.67 3.58
CA PRO A 411 -1.68 -3.63 2.90
C PRO A 411 -0.46 -2.97 2.24
N ALA A 412 -0.47 -1.65 2.05
CA ALA A 412 0.60 -0.91 1.38
C ALA A 412 1.96 -0.97 2.10
N VAL A 413 1.96 -1.23 3.42
CA VAL A 413 3.19 -1.36 4.23
C VAL A 413 3.53 -2.81 4.59
N CYS A 414 2.74 -3.79 4.16
CA CYS A 414 3.05 -5.20 4.37
C CYS A 414 4.20 -5.65 3.48
N ALA A 415 5.21 -6.31 4.05
CA ALA A 415 6.35 -6.87 3.34
C ALA A 415 6.46 -8.39 3.60
N LYS A 416 7.08 -9.13 2.68
CA LYS A 416 7.55 -10.49 2.97
C LYS A 416 8.80 -10.35 3.84
N GLY A 417 8.80 -11.00 5.01
CA GLY A 417 9.76 -10.77 6.10
C GLY A 417 11.21 -10.52 5.65
N GLY A 418 11.82 -9.46 6.18
CA GLY A 418 13.25 -9.18 6.04
C GLY A 418 13.71 -7.74 6.23
N GLU A 419 12.87 -6.72 6.07
CA GLU A 419 13.30 -5.31 6.24
C GLU A 419 12.13 -4.45 6.76
N GLY A 420 12.07 -4.27 8.08
CA GLY A 420 11.07 -3.44 8.73
C GLY A 420 11.02 -3.73 10.22
N GLY A 421 11.96 -3.14 10.96
CA GLY A 421 11.93 -2.85 12.40
C GLY A 421 11.49 -3.96 13.36
N GLU A 422 12.41 -4.44 14.19
CA GLU A 422 12.08 -4.88 15.55
C GLU A 422 11.16 -3.83 16.19
N GLY A 423 9.92 -4.23 16.47
CA GLY A 423 8.88 -3.34 16.95
C GLY A 423 7.62 -4.13 17.28
N ASP A 424 7.58 -4.59 18.53
CA ASP A 424 6.41 -5.06 19.29
C ASP A 424 5.85 -6.46 18.97
N GLU A 425 6.62 -7.49 19.37
CA GLU A 425 6.05 -8.75 19.92
C GLU A 425 5.76 -8.64 21.43
N ASN A 426 5.43 -7.43 21.94
CA ASN A 426 4.90 -7.22 23.29
C ASN A 426 3.46 -6.73 23.23
N GLY A 427 2.60 -7.53 22.58
CA GLY A 427 1.16 -7.31 22.51
C GLY A 427 0.38 -8.27 23.40
N GLU A 428 0.79 -8.42 24.66
CA GLU A 428 0.04 -9.12 25.71
C GLU A 428 0.44 -8.49 27.06
N GLY A 429 -0.49 -7.74 27.66
CA GLY A 429 -0.36 -7.18 29.01
C GLY A 429 -0.38 -5.65 29.09
N ASP A 430 -1.55 -5.04 28.89
CA ASP A 430 -1.90 -3.69 29.42
C ASP A 430 -3.43 -3.45 29.27
N GLU A 431 -4.26 -4.41 29.71
CA GLU A 431 -5.73 -4.23 29.86
C GLU A 431 -6.21 -4.35 31.32
N GLU A 432 -5.33 -4.31 32.32
CA GLU A 432 -5.72 -4.28 33.74
C GLU A 432 -5.01 -3.16 34.51
N GLN A 433 -5.22 -1.91 34.10
CA GLN A 433 -4.87 -0.76 34.95
C GLN A 433 -5.63 0.52 34.61
N ASP A 434 -6.94 0.44 34.39
CA ASP A 434 -7.81 1.64 34.29
C ASP A 434 -9.16 1.51 35.02
N ASP A 435 -9.35 0.45 35.81
CA ASP A 435 -10.58 0.21 36.59
C ASP A 435 -10.41 0.38 38.11
N LYS A 436 -9.33 1.04 38.58
CA LYS A 436 -9.12 1.32 40.02
C LYS A 436 -9.20 2.80 40.43
N GLU A 437 -9.53 3.72 39.52
CA GLU A 437 -9.78 5.14 39.87
C GLU A 437 -11.26 5.53 39.88
N ARG A 438 -12.20 4.59 39.70
CA ARG A 438 -13.64 4.88 39.72
C ARG A 438 -14.38 4.58 41.03
N ASP A 439 -13.68 4.09 42.05
CA ASP A 439 -14.28 3.74 43.36
C ASP A 439 -13.89 4.69 44.51
N ASN A 440 -13.22 5.81 44.23
CA ASN A 440 -12.73 6.73 45.28
C ASN A 440 -13.41 8.13 45.30
N GLU A 441 -14.49 8.34 44.53
CA GLU A 441 -15.28 9.59 44.57
C GLU A 441 -16.68 9.46 45.21
N GLU A 442 -17.12 8.27 45.64
CA GLU A 442 -18.41 8.10 46.37
C GLU A 442 -18.25 7.91 47.90
N ARG A 443 -17.18 8.43 48.50
CA ARG A 443 -16.97 8.36 49.96
C ARG A 443 -16.68 9.68 50.68
N GLU A 444 -17.03 10.82 50.07
CA GLU A 444 -17.00 12.13 50.74
C GLU A 444 -18.34 12.88 50.83
N GLU A 445 -19.47 12.24 50.53
CA GLU A 445 -20.79 12.77 50.92
C GLU A 445 -21.65 11.70 51.61
N LEU A 446 -21.34 11.41 52.89
CA LEU A 446 -22.28 10.94 53.92
C LEU A 446 -21.70 11.10 55.33
#